data_AF-A0A7D9J189-F1
#
_entry.id   AF-A0A7D9J189-F1
#
_cell.length_a   1.000
_cell.length_b   1.000
_cell.length_c   1.000
_cell.angle_alpha   90.00
_cell.angle_beta   90.00
_cell.angle_gamma   90.00
#
_symmetry.space_group_name_H-M   'P 1'
#
loop_
_entity.id
_entity.type
_entity.pdbx_description
1 polymer ?
#
loop_
_entity_poly.entity_id
_entity_poly.type
_entity_poly.pdbx_seq_one_letter_code
_entity_poly.pdbx_strand_id
1 'polypeptide(L)' 'MAEESVLHPLVLWAQRKDTVLLTIRLEDTIDPEIKLDKERMYFRSKGGHDQKLYGFEFKFFGDIIPE' A
#
# COMPACT_ATOMS: atom_id res chain seq x y z
N MET A 1 21.83 7.20 -12.77
CA MET A 1 21.28 6.51 -11.59
C MET A 1 19.78 6.57 -11.75
N ALA A 2 19.15 5.46 -12.15
CA ALA A 2 17.72 5.47 -12.43
C ALA A 2 16.98 5.49 -11.08
N GLU A 3 16.50 6.66 -10.68
CA GLU A 3 15.39 6.75 -9.74
C GLU A 3 14.20 6.08 -10.45
N GLU A 4 13.99 4.78 -10.19
CA GLU A 4 12.70 4.16 -10.48
C GLU A 4 11.67 4.92 -9.64
N SER A 5 11.01 5.88 -10.27
CA SER A 5 9.99 6.71 -9.64
C SER A 5 8.83 5.81 -9.24
N VAL A 6 8.85 5.39 -7.98
CA VAL A 6 7.77 4.61 -7.35
C VAL A 6 6.53 5.48 -7.40
N LEU A 7 5.56 5.05 -8.18
CA LEU A 7 4.29 5.75 -8.30
C LEU A 7 3.43 5.45 -7.08
N HIS A 8 2.75 6.48 -6.59
CA HIS A 8 1.82 6.33 -5.48
C HIS A 8 0.43 6.09 -6.05
N PRO A 9 -0.16 4.89 -5.85
CA PRO A 9 -1.52 4.65 -6.30
C PRO A 9 -2.49 5.47 -5.45
N LEU A 10 -3.73 5.64 -5.94
CA LEU A 10 -4.77 6.22 -5.11
C LEU A 10 -5.14 5.20 -4.01
N VAL A 11 -4.83 5.53 -2.77
CA VAL A 11 -5.18 4.71 -1.61
C VAL A 11 -6.36 5.37 -0.89
N LEU A 12 -7.50 4.69 -0.90
CA LEU A 12 -8.67 5.08 -0.12
C LEU A 12 -8.59 4.37 1.22
N TRP A 13 -8.86 5.10 2.30
CA TRP A 13 -8.87 4.56 3.65
C TRP A 13 -10.22 4.81 4.31
N ALA A 14 -10.63 3.86 5.15
CA ALA A 14 -11.83 4.00 5.97
C ALA A 14 -11.57 3.35 7.34
N GLN A 15 -12.01 4.01 8.40
CA GLN A 15 -11.93 3.47 9.76
C GLN A 15 -13.33 3.10 10.26
N ARG A 16 -13.47 1.86 10.73
CA ARG A 16 -14.63 1.38 11.50
C ARG A 16 -14.27 1.35 12.99
N LYS A 17 -15.22 0.99 13.84
CA LYS A 17 -14.99 0.92 15.30
C LYS A 17 -13.81 0.02 15.68
N ASP A 18 -13.63 -1.08 14.95
CA ASP A 18 -12.67 -2.13 15.33
C ASP A 18 -11.60 -2.40 14.25
N THR A 19 -11.74 -1.83 13.04
CA THR A 19 -10.85 -2.15 11.91
C THR A 19 -10.59 -0.96 11.00
N VAL A 20 -9.41 -0.95 10.36
CA VAL A 20 -9.03 0.01 9.31
C VAL A 20 -9.01 -0.73 7.97
N LEU A 21 -9.74 -0.19 7.00
CA LEU A 21 -9.83 -0.71 5.64
C LEU A 21 -9.01 0.18 4.71
N LEU A 22 -8.07 -0.43 3.98
CA LEU A 22 -7.26 0.23 2.97
C LEU A 22 -7.61 -0.36 1.60
N THR A 23 -8.06 0.48 0.68
CA THR A 23 -8.41 0.12 -0.69
C THR A 23 -7.43 0.77 -1.64
N ILE A 24 -6.61 -0.05 -2.28
CA ILE A 24 -5.56 0.39 -3.20
C ILE A 24 -6.14 0.33 -4.62
N ARG A 25 -6.26 1.47 -5.28
CA ARG A 25 -6.74 1.54 -6.67
C ARG A 25 -5.57 1.32 -7.62
N LEU A 26 -5.29 0.05 -7.89
CA LEU A 26 -4.27 -0.38 -8.85
C LEU A 26 -4.85 -1.45 -9.77
N GLU A 27 -4.79 -1.22 -11.07
CA GLU A 27 -5.24 -2.17 -12.10
C GLU A 27 -4.07 -3.11 -12.48
N ASP A 28 -4.36 -4.33 -12.93
CA ASP A 28 -3.36 -5.34 -13.35
C ASP A 28 -2.18 -5.50 -12.39
N THR A 29 -2.47 -5.74 -11.11
CA THR A 29 -1.47 -5.87 -10.05
C THR A 29 -0.76 -7.23 -10.15
N ILE A 30 0.58 -7.22 -10.26
CA ILE A 30 1.43 -8.40 -10.36
C ILE A 30 2.30 -8.49 -9.11
N ASP A 31 2.26 -9.63 -8.43
CA ASP A 31 3.03 -9.93 -7.21
C ASP A 31 2.96 -8.80 -6.15
N PRO A 32 1.79 -8.58 -5.52
CA PRO A 32 1.68 -7.58 -4.46
C PRO A 32 2.47 -7.99 -3.22
N GLU A 33 3.52 -7.23 -2.89
CA GLU A 33 4.23 -7.33 -1.63
C GLU A 33 3.57 -6.41 -0.60
N ILE A 34 2.92 -7.01 0.38
CA ILE A 34 2.26 -6.30 1.49
C ILE A 34 2.96 -6.71 2.78
N LYS A 35 3.54 -5.74 3.50
CA LYS A 35 4.12 -5.95 4.83
C LYS A 35 3.38 -5.07 5.82
N LEU A 36 2.77 -5.71 6.81
CA LEU A 36 2.04 -5.05 7.87
C LEU A 36 2.79 -5.26 9.18
N ASP A 37 3.19 -4.14 9.79
CA ASP A 37 3.78 -4.05 11.11
C ASP A 37 2.81 -3.32 12.05
N LYS A 38 3.02 -3.43 13.36
CA LYS A 38 2.17 -2.78 14.38
C LYS A 38 2.09 -1.26 14.21
N GLU A 39 3.19 -0.65 13.75
CA GLU A 39 3.32 0.79 13.58
C GLU A 39 3.30 1.23 12.12
N ARG A 40 3.48 0.33 11.15
CA ARG A 40 3.71 0.70 9.75
C ARG A 40 3.08 -0.30 8.79
N MET A 41 2.66 0.19 7.64
CA MET A 41 2.28 -0.65 6.52
C MET A 41 3.06 -0.26 5.29
N TYR A 42 3.60 -1.27 4.64
CA TYR A 42 4.30 -1.16 3.39
C TYR A 42 3.56 -1.94 2.31
N PHE A 43 3.40 -1.29 1.18
CA PHE A 43 2.87 -1.91 -0.02
C PHE A 43 3.79 -1.62 -1.19
N ARG A 44 4.09 -2.65 -1.97
CA ARG A 44 4.81 -2.52 -3.24
C ARG A 44 4.27 -3.53 -4.23
N SER A 45 3.97 -3.08 -5.43
CA SER A 45 3.57 -3.96 -6.51
C SER A 45 3.82 -3.32 -7.87
N LYS A 46 3.97 -4.13 -8.92
CA LYS A 46 3.92 -3.63 -10.30
C LYS A 46 2.48 -3.65 -10.76
N GLY A 47 2.03 -2.55 -11.38
CA GLY A 47 0.66 -2.47 -11.85
C GLY A 47 0.45 -1.39 -12.91
N GLY A 48 -0.78 -1.36 -13.41
CA GLY A 48 -1.20 -0.55 -14.54
C GLY A 48 -0.75 -1.11 -15.88
N HIS A 49 -1.26 -0.52 -16.96
CA HIS A 49 -0.94 -0.90 -18.33
C HIS A 49 0.57 -0.88 -18.63
N ASP A 50 1.29 0.11 -18.09
CA ASP A 50 2.73 0.27 -18.23
C ASP A 50 3.58 -0.63 -17.30
N GLN A 51 2.94 -1.46 -16.44
CA GLN A 51 3.61 -2.28 -15.41
C GLN A 51 4.62 -1.49 -14.55
N LYS A 52 4.26 -0.24 -14.22
CA LYS A 52 5.12 0.63 -13.42
C LYS A 52 5.15 0.14 -11.97
N LEU A 53 6.24 0.47 -11.29
CA LEU A 53 6.38 0.14 -9.88
C LEU A 53 5.54 1.11 -9.05
N TYR A 54 4.53 0.57 -8.37
CA TYR A 54 3.71 1.29 -7.41
C TYR A 54 4.09 0.88 -6.00
N GLY A 55 4.07 1.84 -5.10
CA GLY A 55 4.35 1.57 -3.71
C GLY A 55 3.98 2.73 -2.81
N PHE A 56 3.73 2.40 -1.56
CA PHE A 56 3.50 3.38 -0.51
C PHE A 56 3.95 2.80 0.84
N GLU A 57 4.34 3.69 1.74
CA GLU A 57 4.54 3.37 3.14
C GLU A 57 3.72 4.35 3.99
N PHE A 58 3.01 3.81 4.99
CA PHE A 58 2.28 4.62 5.97
C PHE A 58 2.69 4.22 7.37
N LYS A 59 2.87 5.22 8.24
CA LYS A 59 3.01 5.01 9.68
C LYS A 59 1.64 5.16 10.33
N PHE A 60 1.20 4.16 11.08
CA PHE A 60 -0.03 4.21 11.84
C PHE A 60 0.12 5.17 13.03
N PHE A 61 -0.96 5.89 13.33
CA PHE A 61 -1.00 6.83 14.44
C PHE A 61 -1.16 6.14 15.80
N GLY A 62 -1.78 4.97 15.83
CA GLY A 62 -1.92 4.12 17.01
C GLY A 62 -1.51 2.69 16.70
N ASP A 63 -1.38 1.87 17.75
CA ASP A 63 -1.09 0.45 17.61
C ASP A 63 -2.16 -0.26 16.80
N ILE A 64 -1.74 -0.88 15.69
CA ILE A 64 -2.59 -1.77 14.91
C ILE A 64 -2.20 -3.20 15.24
N ILE A 65 -3.21 -4.05 15.38
CA ILE A 65 -3.02 -5.49 15.58
C ILE A 65 -2.96 -6.12 14.18
N PRO A 66 -1.79 -6.64 13.72
CA PRO A 66 -1.69 -7.21 12.39
C PRO A 66 -2.46 -8.53 12.19
N GLU A 67 -2.88 -9.23 13.26
CA GLU A 67 -3.84 -10.36 13.26
C GLU A 67 -4.53 -10.50 14.63
#